data_AF-D2RHG6-F1
#
_entry.id   AF-D2RHG6-F1
#
_cell.length_a   1.000
_cell.length_b   1.000
_cell.length_c   1.000
_cell.angle_alpha   90.00
_cell.angle_beta   90.00
_cell.angle_gamma   90.00
#
_symmetry.space_group_name_H-M   'P 1'
#
loop_
_entity.id
_entity.type
_entity.pdbx_description
1 polymer ?
#
loop_
_entity_poly.entity_id
_entity_poly.type
_entity_poly.pdbx_seq_one_letter_code
_entity_poly.pdbx_strand_id
1 'polypeptide(L)'
;MLKRFSWHQRIAHFVGSISGMMLLVTGLPIMFSKHLGWVFTLFGGSEVTMFLHRVFAIILVFSFAYFGTYFILERIVRGRGDSNIKNFGLSAEFISEVVAGAVRDILWTLGLRKERPKFGKYDWIMVGDIYLLPLLAFIEILTGTIMWFPRSFEFITFNPGMFFVIRTIHAGVAFFLLLFVLAHAGILHLTPGNFPINMSIFTGKISRKKAEVEHEKWVPLAEEVGGEVERKESKLCYIFGAITIINLVALAYVPFVMESEWLAGLRVSSDGIVAFGLSLGVITLIVYIIASVVAFFRGLKS
;
A
#
# COMPACT_ATOMS: atom_id res chain seq x y z
N MET A 1 -2.26 -1.65 27.09
CA MET A 1 -2.34 -1.53 25.61
C MET A 1 -3.80 -1.41 25.22
N LEU A 2 -4.06 -0.86 24.05
CA LEU A 2 -5.39 -0.74 23.46
C LEU A 2 -5.51 -1.69 22.27
N LYS A 3 -6.67 -2.33 22.13
CA LYS A 3 -7.00 -3.15 20.96
C LYS A 3 -7.36 -2.24 19.80
N ARG A 4 -6.54 -2.27 18.76
CA ARG A 4 -6.64 -1.38 17.60
C ARG A 4 -7.27 -2.07 16.39
N PHE A 5 -6.82 -3.27 16.07
CA PHE A 5 -7.26 -4.00 14.87
C PHE A 5 -7.78 -5.38 15.20
N SER A 6 -8.88 -5.77 14.55
CA SER A 6 -9.45 -7.10 14.66
C SER A 6 -8.60 -8.14 13.94
N TRP A 7 -8.77 -9.41 14.28
CA TRP A 7 -8.11 -10.53 13.60
C TRP A 7 -8.31 -10.50 12.08
N HIS A 8 -9.53 -10.24 11.63
CA HIS A 8 -9.86 -10.12 10.21
C HIS A 8 -9.11 -8.97 9.53
N GLN A 9 -8.96 -7.80 10.19
CA GLN A 9 -8.17 -6.69 9.66
C GLN A 9 -6.69 -7.03 9.52
N ARG A 10 -6.14 -7.76 10.50
CA ARG A 10 -4.73 -8.19 10.49
C ARG A 10 -4.45 -9.16 9.33
N ILE A 11 -5.32 -10.16 9.13
CA ILE A 11 -5.17 -11.10 8.02
C ILE A 11 -5.38 -10.40 6.68
N ALA A 12 -6.44 -9.58 6.54
CA ALA A 12 -6.72 -8.86 5.30
C ALA A 12 -5.51 -8.02 4.86
N HIS A 13 -4.93 -7.27 5.81
CA HIS A 13 -3.74 -6.49 5.56
C HIS A 13 -2.56 -7.38 5.15
N PHE A 14 -2.28 -8.46 5.88
CA PHE A 14 -1.16 -9.34 5.58
C PHE A 14 -1.28 -10.02 4.21
N VAL A 15 -2.44 -10.62 3.91
CA VAL A 15 -2.67 -11.30 2.62
C VAL A 15 -2.62 -10.29 1.49
N GLY A 16 -3.32 -9.16 1.63
CA GLY A 16 -3.34 -8.09 0.62
C GLY A 16 -1.98 -7.47 0.37
N SER A 17 -1.19 -7.19 1.41
CA SER A 17 0.13 -6.59 1.27
C SER A 17 1.13 -7.55 0.63
N ILE A 18 1.15 -8.83 1.04
CA ILE A 18 2.03 -9.84 0.44
C ILE A 18 1.67 -10.08 -1.01
N SER A 19 0.38 -10.25 -1.35
CA SER A 19 -0.03 -10.43 -2.74
C SER A 19 0.28 -9.20 -3.59
N GLY A 20 -0.03 -8.00 -3.09
CA GLY A 20 0.23 -6.75 -3.81
C GLY A 20 1.71 -6.50 -4.07
N MET A 21 2.57 -6.66 -3.05
CA MET A 21 4.01 -6.50 -3.22
C MET A 21 4.60 -7.56 -4.16
N MET A 22 4.16 -8.82 -4.07
CA MET A 22 4.62 -9.86 -4.99
C MET A 22 4.17 -9.63 -6.44
N LEU A 23 2.96 -9.08 -6.65
CA LEU A 23 2.49 -8.66 -7.97
C LEU A 23 3.36 -7.53 -8.54
N LEU A 24 3.75 -6.55 -7.72
CA LEU A 24 4.68 -5.49 -8.15
C LEU A 24 6.06 -6.08 -8.50
N VAL A 25 6.63 -6.92 -7.63
CA VAL A 25 7.95 -7.55 -7.85
C VAL A 25 7.97 -8.37 -9.14
N THR A 26 6.90 -9.13 -9.43
CA THR A 26 6.82 -9.98 -10.62
C THR A 26 6.34 -9.23 -11.87
N GLY A 27 5.58 -8.15 -11.73
CA GLY A 27 5.00 -7.38 -12.84
C GLY A 27 5.89 -6.27 -13.40
N LEU A 28 6.63 -5.54 -12.54
CA LEU A 28 7.53 -4.46 -12.97
C LEU A 28 8.60 -4.92 -14.00
N PRO A 29 9.19 -6.12 -13.91
CA PRO A 29 10.13 -6.63 -14.91
C PRO A 29 9.53 -6.80 -16.31
N ILE A 30 8.20 -6.93 -16.44
CA ILE A 30 7.51 -7.01 -17.74
C ILE A 30 7.56 -5.64 -18.43
N MET A 31 7.37 -4.57 -17.66
CA MET A 31 7.40 -3.19 -18.15
C MET A 31 8.84 -2.70 -18.35
N PHE A 32 9.73 -2.99 -17.41
CA PHE A 32 11.09 -2.48 -17.37
C PHE A 32 12.13 -3.60 -17.54
N SER A 33 11.93 -4.51 -18.49
CA SER A 33 12.75 -5.72 -18.66
C SER A 33 14.24 -5.44 -18.81
N LYS A 34 14.63 -4.32 -19.44
CA LYS A 34 16.02 -3.90 -19.57
C LYS A 34 16.69 -3.58 -18.23
N HIS A 35 15.94 -3.03 -17.28
CA HIS A 35 16.45 -2.57 -15.98
C HIS A 35 16.25 -3.64 -14.90
N LEU A 36 15.18 -4.41 -14.99
CA LEU A 36 14.73 -5.36 -13.98
C LEU A 36 14.79 -6.82 -14.44
N GLY A 37 15.49 -7.12 -15.55
CA GLY A 37 15.62 -8.47 -16.07
C GLY A 37 16.25 -9.46 -15.08
N TRP A 38 17.06 -8.97 -14.14
CA TRP A 38 17.63 -9.78 -13.05
C TRP A 38 16.56 -10.43 -12.16
N VAL A 39 15.35 -9.85 -12.08
CA VAL A 39 14.24 -10.42 -11.33
C VAL A 39 13.74 -11.72 -11.98
N PHE A 40 13.72 -11.78 -13.32
CA PHE A 40 13.40 -13.04 -14.01
C PHE A 40 14.43 -14.11 -13.65
N THR A 41 15.72 -13.77 -13.64
CA THR A 41 16.78 -14.70 -13.23
C THR A 41 16.61 -15.17 -11.78
N LEU A 42 16.25 -14.26 -10.87
CA LEU A 42 16.01 -14.58 -9.45
C LEU A 42 14.93 -15.66 -9.27
N PHE A 43 13.85 -15.61 -10.06
CA PHE A 43 12.74 -16.56 -9.97
C PHE A 43 12.88 -17.80 -10.87
N GLY A 44 13.98 -17.93 -11.63
CA GLY A 44 14.21 -19.09 -12.50
C GLY A 44 13.65 -18.95 -13.92
N GLY A 45 13.40 -17.71 -14.38
CA GLY A 45 12.97 -17.38 -15.73
C GLY A 45 11.61 -16.68 -15.80
N SER A 46 11.32 -16.09 -16.96
CA SER A 46 10.07 -15.33 -17.18
C SER A 46 8.82 -16.19 -17.02
N GLU A 47 8.87 -17.47 -17.40
CA GLU A 47 7.74 -18.39 -17.25
C GLU A 47 7.35 -18.57 -15.78
N VAL A 48 8.33 -18.83 -14.90
CA VAL A 48 8.10 -18.99 -13.45
C VAL A 48 7.64 -17.66 -12.84
N THR A 49 8.27 -16.54 -13.21
CA THR A 49 7.84 -15.21 -12.73
C THR A 49 6.39 -14.92 -13.09
N MET A 50 5.97 -15.23 -14.32
CA MET A 50 4.59 -15.01 -14.76
C MET A 50 3.60 -15.99 -14.14
N PHE A 51 4.02 -17.23 -13.86
CA PHE A 51 3.23 -18.17 -13.08
C PHE A 51 2.98 -17.62 -11.67
N LEU A 52 4.03 -17.16 -10.98
CA LEU A 52 3.93 -16.55 -9.65
C LEU A 52 3.03 -15.30 -9.68
N HIS A 53 3.19 -14.43 -10.68
CA HIS A 53 2.33 -13.25 -10.85
C HIS A 53 0.85 -13.64 -10.86
N ARG A 54 0.47 -14.67 -11.63
CA ARG A 54 -0.91 -15.17 -11.69
C ARG A 54 -1.38 -15.81 -10.38
N VAL A 55 -0.50 -16.53 -9.68
CA VAL A 55 -0.81 -17.10 -8.35
C VAL A 55 -1.14 -15.99 -7.35
N PHE A 56 -0.31 -14.94 -7.27
CA PHE A 56 -0.56 -13.81 -6.38
C PHE A 56 -1.75 -12.95 -6.83
N ALA A 57 -2.05 -12.90 -8.13
CA ALA A 57 -3.25 -12.25 -8.65
C ALA A 57 -4.51 -12.96 -8.13
N ILE A 58 -4.55 -14.30 -8.20
CA ILE A 58 -5.64 -15.10 -7.65
C ILE A 58 -5.81 -14.85 -6.14
N ILE A 59 -4.70 -14.85 -5.39
CA ILE A 59 -4.73 -14.56 -3.94
C ILE A 59 -5.32 -13.17 -3.67
N LEU A 60 -4.90 -12.15 -4.43
CA LEU A 60 -5.41 -10.79 -4.29
C LEU A 60 -6.91 -10.73 -4.62
N VAL A 61 -7.37 -11.38 -5.69
CA VAL A 61 -8.79 -11.43 -6.07
C VAL A 61 -9.63 -12.05 -4.95
N PHE A 62 -9.22 -13.20 -4.42
CA PHE A 62 -9.93 -13.85 -3.31
C PHE A 62 -9.90 -13.00 -2.04
N SER A 63 -8.76 -12.40 -1.71
CA SER A 63 -8.61 -11.49 -0.58
C SER A 63 -9.57 -10.29 -0.71
N PHE A 64 -9.61 -9.68 -1.89
CA PHE A 64 -10.47 -8.54 -2.19
C PHE A 64 -11.95 -8.91 -2.08
N ALA A 65 -12.36 -10.03 -2.69
CA ALA A 65 -13.74 -10.51 -2.62
C ALA A 65 -14.15 -10.87 -1.19
N TYR A 66 -13.33 -11.64 -0.47
CA TYR A 66 -13.66 -12.11 0.87
C TYR A 66 -13.64 -10.98 1.89
N PHE A 67 -12.52 -10.28 2.03
CA PHE A 67 -12.37 -9.24 3.05
C PHE A 67 -13.17 -7.97 2.71
N GLY A 68 -13.29 -7.63 1.42
CA GLY A 68 -14.18 -6.55 0.97
C GLY A 68 -15.61 -6.82 1.40
N THR A 69 -16.15 -8.01 1.07
CA THR A 69 -17.49 -8.42 1.50
C THR A 69 -17.62 -8.45 3.02
N TYR A 70 -16.68 -9.07 3.72
CA TYR A 70 -16.69 -9.16 5.19
C TYR A 70 -16.73 -7.77 5.84
N PHE A 71 -15.89 -6.82 5.38
CA PHE A 71 -15.84 -5.48 5.97
C PHE A 71 -17.06 -4.63 5.63
N ILE A 72 -17.66 -4.81 4.46
CA ILE A 72 -18.93 -4.16 4.11
C ILE A 72 -20.04 -4.69 5.03
N LEU A 73 -20.19 -6.01 5.16
CA LEU A 73 -21.20 -6.62 6.02
C LEU A 73 -20.98 -6.29 7.51
N GLU A 74 -19.73 -6.36 7.98
CA GLU A 74 -19.38 -5.98 9.34
C GLU A 74 -19.74 -4.52 9.61
N ARG A 75 -19.56 -3.63 8.63
CA ARG A 75 -19.98 -2.23 8.76
C ARG A 75 -21.49 -2.09 8.85
N ILE A 76 -22.25 -2.77 7.99
CA ILE A 76 -23.71 -2.71 7.97
C ILE A 76 -24.30 -3.25 9.28
N VAL A 77 -23.80 -4.39 9.75
CA VAL A 77 -24.36 -5.10 10.90
C VAL A 77 -23.88 -4.54 12.24
N ARG A 78 -22.60 -4.16 12.35
CA ARG A 78 -21.97 -3.76 13.63
C ARG A 78 -21.61 -2.28 13.72
N GLY A 79 -21.74 -1.51 12.63
CA GLY A 79 -21.45 -0.07 12.59
C GLY A 79 -19.98 0.34 12.70
N ARG A 80 -19.12 -0.49 13.32
CA ARG A 80 -17.74 -0.16 13.75
C ARG A 80 -17.70 1.11 14.60
N GLY A 81 -18.33 1.07 15.77
CA GLY A 81 -18.50 2.23 16.66
C GLY A 81 -17.22 2.91 17.13
N ASP A 82 -16.07 2.25 17.05
CA ASP A 82 -14.76 2.81 17.38
C ASP A 82 -14.06 3.50 16.19
N SER A 83 -14.64 3.47 14.99
CA SER A 83 -14.11 4.12 13.79
C SER A 83 -14.67 5.52 13.61
N ASN A 84 -13.80 6.47 13.23
CA ASN A 84 -14.22 7.80 12.79
C ASN A 84 -14.80 7.82 11.36
N ILE A 85 -14.72 6.72 10.61
CA ILE A 85 -15.39 6.59 9.32
C ILE A 85 -16.82 6.13 9.58
N LYS A 86 -17.81 7.02 9.49
CA LYS A 86 -19.23 6.69 9.64
C LYS A 86 -19.93 6.62 8.28
N ASN A 87 -21.00 5.82 8.14
CA ASN A 87 -21.82 5.74 6.91
C ASN A 87 -21.00 5.61 5.62
N PHE A 88 -20.05 4.67 5.59
CA PHE A 88 -19.13 4.47 4.45
C PHE A 88 -18.30 5.69 4.04
N GLY A 89 -18.22 6.73 4.87
CA GLY A 89 -17.47 7.96 4.60
C GLY A 89 -18.03 8.80 3.46
N LEU A 90 -19.31 8.63 3.11
CA LEU A 90 -19.95 9.30 1.98
C LEU A 90 -20.61 10.64 2.34
N SER A 91 -20.64 11.00 3.63
CA SER A 91 -21.24 12.27 4.05
C SER A 91 -20.35 13.45 3.70
N ALA A 92 -20.94 14.56 3.27
CA ALA A 92 -20.21 15.78 2.92
C ALA A 92 -19.43 16.33 4.13
N GLU A 93 -19.99 16.19 5.34
CA GLU A 93 -19.35 16.60 6.59
C GLU A 93 -18.08 15.79 6.85
N PHE A 94 -18.12 14.47 6.64
CA PHE A 94 -16.95 13.61 6.82
C PHE A 94 -15.83 13.97 5.83
N ILE A 95 -16.18 14.13 4.54
CA ILE A 95 -15.20 14.51 3.51
C ILE A 95 -14.57 15.87 3.84
N SER A 96 -15.40 16.85 4.24
CA SER A 96 -14.94 18.17 4.66
C SER A 96 -14.03 18.09 5.89
N GLU A 97 -14.35 17.26 6.90
CA GLU A 97 -13.49 17.08 8.08
C GLU A 97 -12.14 16.46 7.71
N VAL A 98 -12.12 15.47 6.80
CA VAL A 98 -10.88 14.84 6.32
C VAL A 98 -10.00 15.86 5.59
N VAL A 99 -10.57 16.63 4.67
CA VAL A 99 -9.84 17.68 3.93
C VAL A 99 -9.31 18.76 4.87
N ALA A 100 -10.15 19.27 5.77
CA ALA A 100 -9.74 20.25 6.76
C ALA A 100 -8.70 19.68 7.74
N GLY A 101 -8.78 18.38 8.06
CA GLY A 101 -7.79 17.65 8.82
C GLY A 101 -6.43 17.63 8.13
N ALA A 102 -6.40 17.26 6.85
CA ALA A 102 -5.18 17.22 6.03
C ALA A 102 -4.53 18.61 5.94
N VAL A 103 -5.30 19.66 5.65
CA VAL A 103 -4.79 21.04 5.59
C VAL A 103 -4.18 21.46 6.92
N ARG A 104 -4.87 21.20 8.05
CA ARG A 104 -4.35 21.54 9.39
C ARG A 104 -3.05 20.80 9.71
N ASP A 105 -2.93 19.55 9.29
CA ASP A 105 -1.75 18.71 9.54
C ASP A 105 -0.56 19.16 8.70
N ILE A 106 -0.80 19.54 7.44
CA ILE A 106 0.21 20.15 6.55
C ILE A 106 0.69 21.48 7.13
N LEU A 107 -0.23 22.38 7.52
CA LEU A 107 0.14 23.68 8.10
C LEU A 107 0.93 23.51 9.40
N TRP A 108 0.58 22.54 10.23
CA TRP A 108 1.36 22.20 11.43
C TRP A 108 2.75 21.67 11.08
N THR A 109 2.85 20.77 10.10
CA THR A 109 4.12 20.22 9.62
C THR A 109 5.05 21.31 9.07
N LEU A 110 4.49 22.35 8.43
CA LEU A 110 5.21 23.53 7.95
C LEU A 110 5.52 24.57 9.04
N GLY A 111 5.14 24.32 10.30
CA GLY A 111 5.32 25.26 11.41
C GLY A 111 4.38 26.48 11.39
N LEU A 112 3.43 26.52 10.45
CA LEU A 112 2.43 27.59 10.32
C LEU A 112 1.26 27.44 11.32
N ARG A 113 1.20 26.32 12.04
CA ARG A 113 0.25 26.06 13.12
C ARG A 113 0.99 25.51 14.33
N LYS A 114 0.66 26.01 15.53
CA LYS A 114 1.33 25.58 16.78
C LYS A 114 0.94 24.17 17.23
N GLU A 115 -0.32 23.81 17.05
CA GLU A 115 -0.88 22.55 17.54
C GLU A 115 -1.17 21.57 16.40
N ARG A 116 -0.75 20.32 16.59
CA ARG A 116 -1.09 19.21 15.70
C ARG A 116 -2.59 18.93 15.74
N PRO A 117 -3.27 18.71 14.60
CA PRO A 117 -4.67 18.29 14.62
C PRO A 117 -4.85 16.96 15.33
N LYS A 118 -5.97 16.86 16.08
CA LYS A 118 -6.35 15.65 16.82
C LYS A 118 -7.18 14.73 15.92
N PHE A 119 -6.73 13.50 15.75
CA PHE A 119 -7.38 12.50 14.90
C PHE A 119 -8.10 11.42 15.70
N GLY A 120 -9.05 10.76 15.04
CA GLY A 120 -9.72 9.56 15.53
C GLY A 120 -8.88 8.31 15.26
N LYS A 121 -9.55 7.16 15.10
CA LYS A 121 -8.90 5.86 14.87
C LYS A 121 -8.02 5.86 13.62
N TYR A 122 -8.46 6.59 12.60
CA TYR A 122 -7.77 6.80 11.33
C TYR A 122 -7.55 8.30 11.13
N ASP A 123 -6.29 8.70 10.92
CA ASP A 123 -5.97 10.04 10.43
C ASP A 123 -6.29 10.17 8.93
N TRP A 124 -6.07 11.35 8.35
CA TRP A 124 -6.42 11.61 6.95
C TRP A 124 -5.61 10.76 5.96
N ILE A 125 -4.37 10.39 6.30
CA ILE A 125 -3.52 9.51 5.47
C ILE A 125 -4.10 8.10 5.49
N MET A 126 -4.39 7.55 6.68
CA MET A 126 -4.99 6.23 6.83
C MET A 126 -6.38 6.15 6.19
N VAL A 127 -7.17 7.23 6.24
CA VAL A 127 -8.45 7.30 5.53
C VAL A 127 -8.22 7.23 4.03
N GLY A 128 -7.24 7.96 3.49
CA GLY A 128 -6.80 7.86 2.11
C GLY A 128 -6.45 6.42 1.73
N ASP A 129 -5.62 5.75 2.54
CA ASP A 129 -5.20 4.36 2.31
C ASP A 129 -6.39 3.39 2.27
N ILE A 130 -7.37 3.55 3.17
CA ILE A 130 -8.56 2.69 3.26
C ILE A 130 -9.43 2.75 2.00
N TYR A 131 -9.45 3.87 1.27
CA TYR A 131 -10.26 4.02 0.06
C TYR A 131 -9.46 3.87 -1.22
N LEU A 132 -8.29 4.49 -1.30
CA LEU A 132 -7.48 4.54 -2.50
C LEU A 132 -6.87 3.17 -2.81
N LEU A 133 -6.35 2.45 -1.81
CA LEU A 133 -5.69 1.18 -2.05
C LEU A 133 -6.66 0.10 -2.60
N PRO A 134 -7.89 -0.09 -2.04
CA PRO A 134 -8.86 -0.99 -2.65
C PRO A 134 -9.31 -0.56 -4.05
N LEU A 135 -9.46 0.75 -4.31
CA LEU A 135 -9.81 1.24 -5.65
C LEU A 135 -8.72 0.89 -6.68
N LEU A 136 -7.45 1.13 -6.36
CA LEU A 136 -6.33 0.80 -7.23
C LEU A 136 -6.21 -0.72 -7.43
N ALA A 137 -6.37 -1.51 -6.36
CA ALA A 137 -6.39 -2.96 -6.45
C ALA A 137 -7.54 -3.47 -7.35
N PHE A 138 -8.72 -2.83 -7.30
CA PHE A 138 -9.82 -3.17 -8.17
C PHE A 138 -9.51 -2.90 -9.65
N ILE A 139 -8.87 -1.76 -9.95
CA ILE A 139 -8.43 -1.44 -11.31
C ILE A 139 -7.40 -2.47 -11.81
N GLU A 140 -6.42 -2.84 -10.98
CA GLU A 140 -5.44 -3.89 -11.29
C GLU A 140 -6.10 -5.25 -11.54
N ILE A 141 -7.07 -5.64 -10.70
CA ILE A 141 -7.83 -6.88 -10.86
C ILE A 141 -8.59 -6.87 -12.19
N LEU A 142 -9.31 -5.79 -12.52
CA LEU A 142 -10.08 -5.70 -13.75
C LEU A 142 -9.17 -5.74 -14.98
N THR A 143 -8.18 -4.86 -15.02
CA THR A 143 -7.26 -4.76 -16.17
C THR A 143 -6.43 -6.04 -16.34
N GLY A 144 -5.94 -6.63 -15.26
CA GLY A 144 -5.23 -7.91 -15.27
C GLY A 144 -6.11 -9.07 -15.74
N THR A 145 -7.39 -9.11 -15.33
CA THR A 145 -8.35 -10.13 -15.79
C THR A 145 -8.61 -10.01 -17.30
N ILE A 146 -8.78 -8.77 -17.80
CA ILE A 146 -8.93 -8.52 -19.24
C ILE A 146 -7.69 -8.97 -20.02
N MET A 147 -6.49 -8.68 -19.49
CA MET A 147 -5.24 -9.10 -20.12
C MET A 147 -4.99 -10.62 -20.07
N TRP A 148 -5.48 -11.30 -19.04
CA TRP A 148 -5.34 -12.75 -18.90
C TRP A 148 -6.32 -13.50 -19.84
N PHE A 149 -7.54 -13.00 -19.99
CA PHE A 149 -8.56 -13.64 -20.82
C PHE A 149 -9.07 -12.73 -21.94
N PRO A 150 -8.20 -12.22 -22.83
CA PRO A 150 -8.56 -11.17 -23.79
C PRO A 150 -9.67 -11.59 -24.77
N ARG A 151 -9.74 -12.88 -25.11
CA ARG A 151 -10.77 -13.44 -26.01
C ARG A 151 -12.17 -13.47 -25.39
N SER A 152 -12.29 -13.34 -24.07
CA SER A 152 -13.56 -13.32 -23.36
C SER A 152 -14.24 -11.94 -23.39
N PHE A 153 -13.58 -10.91 -23.93
CA PHE A 153 -14.05 -9.54 -23.96
C PHE A 153 -14.25 -9.07 -25.40
N GLU A 154 -15.51 -8.92 -25.83
CA GLU A 154 -15.87 -8.60 -27.21
C GLU A 154 -15.21 -7.34 -27.75
N PHE A 155 -15.06 -6.30 -26.91
CA PHE A 155 -14.40 -5.05 -27.30
C PHE A 155 -12.91 -5.23 -27.63
N ILE A 156 -12.24 -6.22 -27.04
CA ILE A 156 -10.86 -6.59 -27.37
C ILE A 156 -10.83 -7.36 -28.70
N THR A 157 -11.76 -8.28 -28.91
CA THR A 157 -11.81 -9.07 -30.15
C THR A 157 -12.21 -8.22 -31.36
N PHE A 158 -13.08 -7.23 -31.16
CA PHE A 158 -13.51 -6.29 -32.20
C PHE A 158 -12.44 -5.24 -32.52
N ASN A 159 -11.71 -4.76 -31.50
CA ASN A 159 -10.61 -3.83 -31.65
C ASN A 159 -9.40 -4.29 -30.83
N PRO A 160 -8.47 -5.06 -31.43
CA PRO A 160 -7.25 -5.52 -30.75
C PRO A 160 -6.38 -4.40 -30.18
N GLY A 161 -6.50 -3.17 -30.70
CA GLY A 161 -5.83 -1.98 -30.16
C GLY A 161 -6.19 -1.69 -28.70
N MET A 162 -7.39 -2.07 -28.26
CA MET A 162 -7.84 -1.89 -26.88
C MET A 162 -7.00 -2.70 -25.87
N PHE A 163 -6.37 -3.80 -26.29
CA PHE A 163 -5.45 -4.54 -25.43
C PHE A 163 -4.28 -3.67 -24.95
N PHE A 164 -3.72 -2.86 -25.86
CA PHE A 164 -2.60 -1.97 -25.52
C PHE A 164 -3.03 -0.83 -24.60
N VAL A 165 -4.26 -0.33 -24.74
CA VAL A 165 -4.85 0.65 -23.82
C VAL A 165 -4.97 0.05 -22.42
N ILE A 166 -5.56 -1.14 -22.29
CA ILE A 166 -5.69 -1.84 -20.99
C ILE A 166 -4.32 -2.12 -20.38
N ARG A 167 -3.36 -2.59 -21.17
CA ARG A 167 -1.98 -2.81 -20.72
C ARG A 167 -1.34 -1.53 -20.20
N THR A 168 -1.58 -0.40 -20.86
CA THR A 168 -1.03 0.90 -20.45
C THR A 168 -1.64 1.37 -19.12
N ILE A 169 -2.95 1.19 -18.94
CA ILE A 169 -3.64 1.49 -17.68
C ILE A 169 -3.09 0.60 -16.56
N HIS A 170 -3.01 -0.71 -16.78
CA HIS A 170 -2.47 -1.67 -15.81
C HIS A 170 -1.03 -1.30 -15.40
N ALA A 171 -0.15 -1.07 -16.38
CA ALA A 171 1.23 -0.69 -16.11
C ALA A 171 1.35 0.64 -15.37
N GLY A 172 0.55 1.65 -15.73
CA GLY A 172 0.55 2.95 -15.08
C GLY A 172 0.05 2.90 -13.64
N VAL A 173 -1.03 2.15 -13.38
CA VAL A 173 -1.59 1.97 -12.05
C VAL A 173 -0.66 1.13 -11.17
N ALA A 174 -0.04 0.07 -11.71
CA ALA A 174 1.00 -0.70 -11.02
C ALA A 174 2.20 0.16 -10.63
N PHE A 175 2.65 1.05 -11.52
CA PHE A 175 3.75 1.98 -11.20
C PHE A 175 3.35 2.98 -10.11
N PHE A 176 2.12 3.50 -10.15
CA PHE A 176 1.60 4.32 -9.07
C PHE A 176 1.50 3.56 -7.75
N LEU A 177 1.07 2.29 -7.78
CA LEU A 177 1.05 1.41 -6.61
C LEU A 177 2.44 1.17 -6.02
N LEU A 178 3.49 1.07 -6.84
CA LEU A 178 4.87 1.03 -6.35
C LEU A 178 5.20 2.27 -5.51
N LEU A 179 4.95 3.46 -6.04
CA LEU A 179 5.18 4.72 -5.31
C LEU A 179 4.35 4.77 -4.03
N PHE A 180 3.07 4.40 -4.12
CA PHE A 180 2.14 4.40 -3.00
C PHE A 180 2.59 3.45 -1.89
N VAL A 181 2.95 2.20 -2.21
CA VAL A 181 3.38 1.20 -1.22
C VAL A 181 4.67 1.63 -0.54
N LEU A 182 5.64 2.18 -1.29
CA LEU A 182 6.89 2.68 -0.72
C LEU A 182 6.64 3.87 0.22
N ALA A 183 5.78 4.81 -0.16
CA ALA A 183 5.40 5.94 0.67
C ALA A 183 4.63 5.50 1.93
N HIS A 184 3.61 4.65 1.77
CA HIS A 184 2.82 4.09 2.86
C HIS A 184 3.69 3.37 3.89
N ALA A 185 4.53 2.42 3.43
CA ALA A 185 5.43 1.69 4.31
C ALA A 185 6.48 2.62 4.94
N GLY A 186 7.03 3.58 4.19
CA GLY A 186 7.96 4.57 4.71
C GLY A 186 7.39 5.38 5.87
N ILE A 187 6.19 5.95 5.69
CA ILE A 187 5.53 6.77 6.71
C ILE A 187 5.15 5.93 7.93
N LEU A 188 4.55 4.75 7.71
CA LEU A 188 4.01 3.94 8.81
C LEU A 188 5.04 3.09 9.54
N HIS A 189 6.18 2.79 8.94
CA HIS A 189 7.18 1.89 9.54
C HIS A 189 8.52 2.55 9.82
N LEU A 190 8.94 3.56 9.06
CA LEU A 190 10.28 4.13 9.18
C LEU A 190 10.31 5.45 9.97
N THR A 191 9.20 5.87 10.55
CA THR A 191 9.14 7.03 11.43
C THR A 191 9.64 6.72 12.85
N PRO A 192 10.10 7.74 13.61
CA PRO A 192 10.44 7.58 15.02
C PRO A 192 9.28 6.93 15.81
N GLY A 193 9.60 6.00 16.71
CA GLY A 193 8.60 5.22 17.45
C GLY A 193 7.90 4.10 16.65
N ASN A 194 8.13 3.98 15.35
CA ASN A 194 7.61 2.91 14.48
C ASN A 194 8.69 1.93 14.01
N PHE A 195 9.90 2.43 13.77
CA PHE A 195 11.02 1.63 13.25
C PHE A 195 11.36 0.41 14.12
N PRO A 196 11.80 -0.73 13.53
CA PRO A 196 11.93 -1.01 12.09
C PRO A 196 10.61 -1.33 11.38
N ILE A 197 9.58 -1.70 12.14
CA ILE A 197 8.25 -1.98 11.62
C ILE A 197 7.21 -1.72 12.70
N ASN A 198 6.15 -0.97 12.36
CA ASN A 198 5.05 -0.75 13.27
C ASN A 198 4.26 -2.04 13.46
N MET A 199 4.35 -2.62 14.64
CA MET A 199 3.71 -3.91 14.94
C MET A 199 2.20 -3.80 15.13
N SER A 200 1.61 -2.61 15.14
CA SER A 200 0.20 -2.45 15.53
C SER A 200 -0.76 -3.21 14.61
N ILE A 201 -0.53 -3.20 13.30
CA ILE A 201 -1.34 -3.97 12.34
C ILE A 201 -1.06 -5.48 12.40
N PHE A 202 0.08 -5.91 12.94
CA PHE A 202 0.44 -7.32 13.03
C PHE A 202 -0.02 -7.96 14.34
N THR A 203 0.02 -7.23 15.46
CA THR A 203 -0.44 -7.68 16.79
C THR A 203 -1.92 -7.32 17.05
N GLY A 204 -2.44 -6.31 16.34
CA GLY A 204 -3.73 -5.71 16.61
C GLY A 204 -3.76 -4.80 17.83
N LYS A 205 -2.61 -4.50 18.44
CA LYS A 205 -2.49 -3.75 19.71
C LYS A 205 -1.66 -2.48 19.52
N ILE A 206 -1.89 -1.46 20.33
CA ILE A 206 -1.07 -0.24 20.41
C ILE A 206 -0.87 0.16 21.88
N SER A 207 0.26 0.77 22.23
CA SER A 207 0.45 1.31 23.58
C SER A 207 -0.46 2.52 23.82
N ARG A 208 -0.91 2.72 25.06
CA ARG A 208 -1.80 3.83 25.43
C ARG A 208 -1.11 5.18 25.18
N LYS A 209 0.12 5.34 25.69
CA LYS A 209 0.98 6.52 25.46
C LYS A 209 1.08 6.91 23.98
N LYS A 210 1.24 5.93 23.08
CA LYS A 210 1.32 6.20 21.64
C LYS A 210 -0.04 6.58 21.05
N ALA A 211 -1.10 5.90 21.45
CA ALA A 211 -2.45 6.22 21.00
C ALA A 211 -2.92 7.61 21.46
N GLU A 212 -2.50 8.07 22.63
CA GLU A 212 -2.79 9.43 23.12
C GLU A 212 -2.15 10.51 22.26
N VAL A 213 -0.97 10.25 21.69
CA VAL A 213 -0.26 11.19 20.79
C VAL A 213 -0.79 11.13 19.36
N GLU A 214 -1.07 9.92 18.84
CA GLU A 214 -1.41 9.72 17.42
C GLU A 214 -2.93 9.72 17.17
N HIS A 215 -3.75 9.33 18.15
CA HIS A 215 -5.17 9.03 17.99
C HIS A 215 -6.00 9.49 19.20
N GLU A 216 -5.73 10.69 19.70
CA GLU A 216 -6.33 11.22 20.94
C GLU A 216 -7.86 11.06 21.00
N LYS A 217 -8.57 11.35 19.89
CA LYS A 217 -10.04 11.25 19.85
C LYS A 217 -10.55 9.80 19.91
N TRP A 218 -9.70 8.82 19.64
CA TRP A 218 -10.06 7.39 19.65
C TRP A 218 -9.82 6.73 21.00
N VAL A 219 -8.86 7.21 21.80
CA VAL A 219 -8.49 6.62 23.09
C VAL A 219 -9.70 6.35 24.02
N PRO A 220 -10.69 7.27 24.16
CA PRO A 220 -11.86 7.03 25.01
C PRO A 220 -12.78 5.91 24.51
N LEU A 221 -12.70 5.54 23.23
CA LEU A 221 -13.53 4.51 22.59
C LEU A 221 -12.83 3.15 22.53
N ALA A 222 -11.54 3.10 22.86
CA ALA A 222 -10.71 1.92 22.66
C ALA A 222 -10.82 0.93 23.81
N GLU A 223 -10.89 -0.36 23.49
CA GLU A 223 -10.88 -1.46 24.46
C GLU A 223 -9.47 -1.64 25.06
N GLU A 224 -9.36 -1.58 26.39
CA GLU A 224 -8.11 -1.88 27.09
C GLU A 224 -7.86 -3.39 27.17
N VAL A 225 -6.64 -3.81 26.81
CA VAL A 225 -6.25 -5.23 26.75
C VAL A 225 -4.98 -5.53 27.55
N GLY A 226 -4.61 -4.65 28.49
CA GLY A 226 -3.49 -4.85 29.43
C GLY A 226 -2.08 -4.68 28.83
N GLY A 227 -1.07 -4.60 29.71
CA GLY A 227 0.36 -4.48 29.38
C GLY A 227 0.80 -3.12 28.81
N GLU A 228 2.05 -2.72 29.01
CA GLU A 228 2.69 -1.65 28.25
C GLU A 228 4.01 -2.15 27.70
N VAL A 229 4.23 -1.95 26.41
CA VAL A 229 5.52 -2.23 25.77
C VAL A 229 6.04 -0.90 25.26
N GLU A 230 7.01 -0.37 25.97
CA GLU A 230 7.74 0.80 25.50
C GLU A 230 8.76 0.35 24.46
N ARG A 231 8.67 0.94 23.27
CA ARG A 231 9.62 0.65 22.19
C ARG A 231 10.66 1.76 22.16
N LYS A 232 11.93 1.39 22.31
CA LYS A 232 13.05 2.31 22.16
C LYS A 232 13.15 2.79 20.71
N GLU A 233 13.32 4.09 20.54
CA GLU A 233 13.59 4.68 19.23
C GLU A 233 14.98 4.31 18.74
N SER A 234 15.11 4.16 17.42
CA SER A 234 16.39 3.88 16.77
C SER A 234 16.66 4.98 15.75
N LYS A 235 17.84 5.62 15.84
CA LYS A 235 18.27 6.66 14.88
C LYS A 235 18.40 6.14 13.44
N LEU A 236 18.45 4.82 13.25
CA LEU A 236 18.42 4.21 11.92
C LEU A 236 17.14 4.55 11.14
N CYS A 237 16.05 4.90 11.83
CA CYS A 237 14.80 5.31 11.19
C CYS A 237 15.01 6.46 10.19
N TYR A 238 15.85 7.44 10.52
CA TYR A 238 16.15 8.58 9.65
C TYR A 238 16.95 8.17 8.41
N ILE A 239 17.87 7.21 8.55
CA ILE A 239 18.67 6.69 7.43
C ILE A 239 17.76 5.95 6.45
N PHE A 240 16.96 5.00 6.93
CA PHE A 240 16.04 4.24 6.08
C PHE A 240 14.93 5.14 5.51
N GLY A 241 14.47 6.14 6.26
CA GLY A 241 13.56 7.17 5.77
C GLY A 241 14.17 7.97 4.61
N ALA A 242 15.42 8.42 4.74
CA ALA A 242 16.13 9.12 3.67
C ALA A 242 16.32 8.24 2.42
N ILE A 243 16.69 6.97 2.58
CA ILE A 243 16.78 6.01 1.48
C ILE A 243 15.44 5.88 0.75
N THR A 244 14.33 5.80 1.50
CA THR A 244 12.98 5.72 0.92
C THR A 244 12.63 6.98 0.13
N ILE A 245 12.96 8.17 0.65
CA ILE A 245 12.73 9.45 -0.05
C ILE A 245 13.57 9.52 -1.34
N ILE A 246 14.85 9.16 -1.27
CA ILE A 246 15.74 9.13 -2.45
C ILE A 246 15.17 8.19 -3.52
N ASN A 247 14.70 7.01 -3.10
CA ASN A 247 14.08 6.05 -3.99
C ASN A 247 12.80 6.61 -4.64
N LEU A 248 11.91 7.22 -3.86
CA LEU A 248 10.69 7.86 -4.37
C LEU A 248 10.99 8.98 -5.37
N VAL A 249 12.02 9.80 -5.12
CA VAL A 249 12.45 10.86 -6.04
C VAL A 249 12.99 10.27 -7.34
N ALA A 250 13.83 9.24 -7.26
CA ALA A 250 14.36 8.54 -8.43
C ALA A 250 13.24 7.87 -9.26
N LEU A 251 12.24 7.28 -8.60
CA LEU A 251 11.07 6.71 -9.26
C LEU A 251 10.15 7.78 -9.85
N ALA A 252 9.97 8.91 -9.17
CA ALA A 252 9.19 10.04 -9.68
C ALA A 252 9.82 10.68 -10.93
N TYR A 253 11.11 10.50 -11.16
CA TYR A 253 11.80 10.91 -12.40
C TYR A 253 11.44 10.02 -13.60
N VAL A 254 11.10 8.74 -13.39
CA VAL A 254 10.88 7.76 -14.47
C VAL A 254 9.86 8.24 -15.51
N PRO A 255 8.66 8.77 -15.15
CA PRO A 255 7.70 9.26 -16.13
C PRO A 255 8.20 10.40 -17.03
N PHE A 256 9.20 11.18 -16.59
CA PHE A 256 9.75 12.30 -17.36
C PHE A 256 10.73 11.86 -18.46
N VAL A 257 11.28 10.65 -18.34
CA VAL A 257 12.18 10.04 -19.33
C VAL A 257 11.55 8.86 -20.05
N MET A 258 10.25 8.66 -19.84
CA MET A 258 9.45 7.69 -20.59
C MET A 258 9.13 8.25 -21.97
N GLU A 259 9.52 7.52 -22.99
CA GLU A 259 9.16 7.78 -24.38
C GLU A 259 7.95 6.92 -24.74
N SER A 260 6.96 7.53 -25.40
CA SER A 260 5.82 6.77 -25.92
C SER A 260 6.23 6.08 -27.23
N GLU A 261 6.01 4.77 -27.29
CA GLU A 261 6.12 4.00 -28.53
C GLU A 261 4.72 3.74 -29.13
N TRP A 262 3.80 4.69 -28.92
CA TRP A 262 2.41 4.59 -29.37
C TRP A 262 1.73 3.31 -28.83
N LEU A 263 1.09 2.51 -29.68
CA LEU A 263 0.47 1.25 -29.29
C LEU A 263 1.46 0.21 -28.73
N ALA A 264 2.77 0.34 -28.98
CA ALA A 264 3.77 -0.58 -28.42
C ALA A 264 4.01 -0.35 -26.91
N GLY A 265 3.50 0.76 -26.36
CA GLY A 265 3.50 1.06 -24.93
C GLY A 265 4.52 2.13 -24.57
N LEU A 266 5.13 1.97 -23.40
CA LEU A 266 6.06 2.92 -22.82
C LEU A 266 7.45 2.30 -22.73
N ARG A 267 8.46 3.04 -23.19
CA ARG A 267 9.86 2.64 -23.06
C ARG A 267 10.61 3.69 -22.26
N VAL A 268 11.61 3.24 -21.51
CA VAL A 268 12.57 4.13 -20.87
C VAL A 268 13.91 3.96 -21.57
N SER A 269 14.55 5.08 -21.88
CA SER A 269 15.94 5.10 -22.37
C SER A 269 16.87 4.46 -21.32
N SER A 270 18.08 4.07 -21.73
CA SER A 270 19.06 3.50 -20.80
C SER A 270 19.60 4.61 -19.90
N ASP A 271 18.91 4.85 -18.79
CA ASP A 271 19.19 5.92 -17.84
C ASP A 271 19.61 5.32 -16.48
N GLY A 272 20.72 5.80 -15.92
CA GLY A 272 21.28 5.30 -14.67
C GLY A 272 20.40 5.58 -13.44
N ILE A 273 19.68 6.71 -13.43
CA ILE A 273 18.77 7.10 -12.34
C ILE A 273 17.54 6.18 -12.36
N VAL A 274 17.01 5.89 -13.54
CA VAL A 274 15.91 4.94 -13.73
C VAL A 274 16.31 3.54 -13.26
N ALA A 275 17.48 3.05 -13.71
CA ALA A 275 17.99 1.75 -13.32
C ALA A 275 18.14 1.63 -11.80
N PHE A 276 18.69 2.68 -11.17
CA PHE A 276 18.87 2.78 -9.72
C PHE A 276 17.52 2.79 -8.99
N GLY A 277 16.60 3.69 -9.36
CA GLY A 277 15.30 3.82 -8.70
C GLY A 277 14.47 2.55 -8.80
N LEU A 278 14.37 1.95 -9.99
CA LEU A 278 13.62 0.70 -10.18
C LEU A 278 14.23 -0.45 -9.36
N SER A 279 15.56 -0.62 -9.40
CA SER A 279 16.22 -1.70 -8.68
C SER A 279 16.09 -1.53 -7.17
N LEU A 280 16.31 -0.31 -6.65
CA LEU A 280 16.14 -0.01 -5.24
C LEU A 280 14.68 -0.18 -4.80
N GLY A 281 13.71 0.22 -5.63
CA GLY A 281 12.28 -0.06 -5.45
C GLY A 281 11.99 -1.54 -5.24
N VAL A 282 12.41 -2.39 -6.18
CA VAL A 282 12.18 -3.84 -6.09
C VAL A 282 12.89 -4.46 -4.89
N ILE A 283 14.14 -4.08 -4.60
CA ILE A 283 14.87 -4.57 -3.42
C ILE A 283 14.13 -4.17 -2.13
N THR A 284 13.65 -2.92 -2.05
CA THR A 284 12.89 -2.43 -0.90
C THR A 284 11.59 -3.22 -0.72
N LEU A 285 10.87 -3.53 -1.80
CA LEU A 285 9.69 -4.38 -1.74
C LEU A 285 10.00 -5.78 -1.20
N ILE A 286 11.09 -6.41 -1.66
CA ILE A 286 11.53 -7.72 -1.16
C ILE A 286 11.82 -7.66 0.35
N VAL A 287 12.51 -6.62 0.81
CA VAL A 287 12.77 -6.40 2.24
C VAL A 287 11.46 -6.24 3.02
N TYR A 288 10.50 -5.47 2.52
CA TYR A 288 9.18 -5.30 3.16
C TYR A 288 8.35 -6.59 3.17
N ILE A 289 8.43 -7.42 2.13
CA ILE A 289 7.81 -8.75 2.12
C ILE A 289 8.37 -9.59 3.27
N ILE A 290 9.70 -9.71 3.37
CA ILE A 290 10.36 -10.49 4.43
C ILE A 290 9.99 -9.94 5.82
N ALA A 291 10.08 -8.62 6.00
CA ALA A 291 9.75 -7.97 7.25
C ALA A 291 8.28 -8.20 7.65
N SER A 292 7.35 -8.12 6.69
CA SER A 292 5.92 -8.35 6.91
C SER A 292 5.63 -9.79 7.31
N VAL A 293 6.28 -10.78 6.68
CA VAL A 293 6.17 -12.20 7.06
C VAL A 293 6.65 -12.41 8.49
N VAL A 294 7.85 -11.93 8.82
CA VAL A 294 8.41 -12.06 10.17
C VAL A 294 7.53 -11.36 11.22
N ALA A 295 7.06 -10.15 10.91
CA ALA A 295 6.21 -9.37 11.80
C ALA A 295 4.86 -10.03 12.02
N PHE A 296 4.24 -10.58 10.97
CA PHE A 296 2.97 -11.30 11.08
C PHE A 296 3.10 -12.49 12.03
N PHE A 297 4.08 -13.38 11.81
CA PHE A 297 4.30 -14.55 12.67
C PHE A 297 4.65 -14.18 14.12
N ARG A 298 5.39 -13.09 14.34
CA ARG A 298 5.61 -12.56 15.69
C ARG A 298 4.32 -12.05 16.32
N GLY A 299 3.48 -11.36 15.55
CA GLY A 299 2.19 -10.86 16.00
C GLY A 299 1.16 -11.95 16.30
N LEU A 300 1.29 -13.15 15.71
CA LEU A 300 0.45 -14.30 16.07
C LEU A 300 0.74 -14.82 17.48
N LYS A 301 1.96 -14.64 17.97
CA LYS A 301 2.41 -15.12 19.29
C LYS A 301 2.07 -14.15 20.44
N SER A 302 1.54 -12.96 20.13
CA SER A 302 1.30 -11.85 21.09
C SER A 302 -0.17 -11.62 21.37
#